data_AF-A0A953AX80-F1
#
_entry.id   AF-A0A953AX80-F1
#
_cell.length_a   1.000
_cell.length_b   1.000
_cell.length_c   1.000
_cell.angle_alpha   90.00
_cell.angle_beta   90.00
_cell.angle_gamma   90.00
#
_symmetry.space_group_name_H-M   'P 1'
#
loop_
_entity.id
_entity.type
_entity.pdbx_description
1 polymer ?
#
loop_
_entity_poly.entity_id
_entity_poly.type
_entity_poly.pdbx_seq_one_letter_code
_entity_poly.pdbx_strand_id
1 'polypeptide(L)' 'MKEAAVHVIGGGLAGSEAAWQLASAGVPAVVHEMRPLRRTEAHTGGHLAELVCSNSFRSDDALHNAVGL' A
#
# COMPACT_ATOMS: atom_id res chain seq x y z
N MET A 1 0.51 2.68 30.10
CA MET A 1 1.42 1.79 29.34
C MET A 1 1.64 2.45 27.99
N LYS A 2 2.88 2.53 27.47
CA LYS A 2 3.06 2.95 26.08
C LYS A 2 2.49 1.82 25.21
N GLU A 3 1.38 2.07 24.52
CA GLU A 3 0.91 1.11 23.51
C GLU A 3 2.02 0.90 22.49
N ALA A 4 2.46 -0.35 22.35
CA ALA A 4 3.46 -0.72 21.37
C ALA A 4 2.82 -0.56 19.98
N ALA A 5 3.39 0.33 19.16
CA ALA A 5 2.90 0.55 17.82
C ALA A 5 3.14 -0.68 16.94
N VAL A 6 2.23 -0.96 16.03
CA VAL A 6 2.40 -2.00 15.00
C VAL A 6 3.28 -1.45 13.88
N HIS A 7 4.31 -2.19 13.52
CA HIS A 7 5.24 -1.81 12.45
C HIS A 7 4.80 -2.43 11.12
N VAL A 8 4.57 -1.59 10.13
CA VAL A 8 4.24 -2.00 8.76
C VAL A 8 5.45 -1.73 7.86
N ILE A 9 6.00 -2.78 7.26
CA ILE A 9 7.17 -2.68 6.38
C ILE A 9 6.70 -2.60 4.93
N GLY A 10 6.91 -1.44 4.30
CA GLY A 10 6.46 -1.13 2.95
C GLY A 10 5.20 -0.25 2.93
N GLY A 11 5.24 0.80 2.11
CA GLY A 11 4.17 1.78 1.90
C GLY A 11 3.42 1.61 0.57
N GLY A 12 3.37 0.40 0.02
CA GLY A 12 2.51 0.08 -1.13
C GLY A 12 1.04 -0.03 -0.74
N LEU A 13 0.15 -0.37 -1.69
CA LEU A 13 -1.30 -0.50 -1.43
C LEU A 13 -1.64 -1.31 -0.17
N ALA A 14 -1.05 -2.51 -0.02
CA ALA A 14 -1.31 -3.37 1.14
C ALA A 14 -0.82 -2.78 2.47
N GLY A 15 0.35 -2.13 2.48
CA GLY A 15 0.91 -1.51 3.68
C GLY A 15 0.12 -0.28 4.12
N SER A 16 -0.30 0.55 3.15
CA SER A 16 -1.18 1.69 3.39
C SER A 16 -2.54 1.26 3.94
N GLU A 17 -3.15 0.23 3.38
CA GLU A 17 -4.42 -0.32 3.87
C GLU A 17 -4.27 -0.89 5.28
N ALA A 18 -3.22 -1.66 5.55
CA ALA A 18 -2.96 -2.19 6.89
C ALA A 18 -2.80 -1.06 7.93
N ALA A 19 -2.04 -0.01 7.60
CA ALA A 19 -1.88 1.15 8.47
C ALA A 19 -3.20 1.91 8.69
N TRP A 20 -4.03 2.03 7.64
CA TRP A 20 -5.34 2.66 7.72
C TRP A 20 -6.30 1.88 8.62
N GLN A 21 -6.35 0.56 8.50
CA GLN A 21 -7.17 -0.31 9.35
C GLN A 21 -6.74 -0.24 10.81
N LEU A 22 -5.43 -0.28 11.07
CA LEU A 22 -4.87 -0.13 12.42
C LEU A 22 -5.24 1.23 13.04
N ALA A 23 -5.02 2.32 12.31
CA ALA A 23 -5.33 3.66 12.78
C ALA A 23 -6.85 3.83 13.03
N SER A 24 -7.69 3.28 12.16
CA SER A 24 -9.16 3.30 12.30
C SER A 24 -9.64 2.53 13.53
N ALA A 25 -8.91 1.48 13.92
CA ALA A 25 -9.16 0.72 15.14
C ALA A 25 -8.54 1.35 16.40
N GLY A 26 -7.90 2.53 16.30
CA GLY A 26 -7.22 3.19 17.41
C GLY A 26 -5.88 2.56 17.79
N VAL A 27 -5.34 1.67 16.95
CA VAL A 27 -4.04 1.02 17.17
C VAL A 27 -2.93 1.87 16.53
N PRO A 28 -1.93 2.34 17.28
CA PRO A 28 -0.82 3.10 16.72
C PRO A 28 -0.05 2.27 15.68
N ALA A 29 0.25 2.87 14.53
CA ALA A 29 1.00 2.22 13.46
C ALA A 29 2.21 3.07 13.02
N VAL A 30 3.32 2.41 12.70
CA VAL A 30 4.50 3.03 12.09
C VAL A 30 4.77 2.38 10.74
N VAL A 31 4.67 3.17 9.66
CA VAL A 31 4.97 2.71 8.30
C VAL A 31 6.43 2.98 7.97
N HIS A 32 7.14 1.94 7.55
CA HIS A 32 8.53 2.03 7.09
C HIS A 32 8.53 1.95 5.57
N GLU A 33 8.79 3.08 4.91
CA GLU A 33 8.89 3.15 3.45
C GLU A 33 10.29 3.62 3.06
N MET A 34 10.91 2.91 2.11
CA MET A 34 12.26 3.22 1.66
C MET A 34 12.30 4.45 0.75
N ARG A 35 11.19 4.77 0.08
CA ARG A 35 11.00 5.96 -0.76
C ARG A 35 10.72 7.20 0.11
N PRO A 36 11.14 8.41 -0.32
CA PRO A 36 11.81 8.72 -1.58
C PRO A 36 13.33 8.49 -1.58
N LEU A 37 13.94 8.10 -0.46
CA LEU A 37 15.40 7.99 -0.35
C LEU A 37 15.97 6.88 -1.25
N ARG A 38 15.27 5.75 -1.34
CA ARG A 38 15.60 4.61 -2.20
C ARG A 38 14.43 4.34 -3.13
N ARG A 39 14.58 4.69 -4.40
CA ARG A 39 13.55 4.52 -5.43
C ARG A 39 13.84 3.31 -6.31
N THR A 40 12.82 2.83 -6.99
CA THR A 40 12.95 1.88 -8.10
C THR A 40 12.50 2.56 -9.39
N GLU A 41 12.85 1.99 -10.54
CA GLU A 41 12.46 2.52 -11.86
C GLU A 41 10.95 2.60 -12.06
N ALA A 42 10.18 1.76 -11.36
CA ALA A 42 8.73 1.76 -11.43
C ALA A 42 8.08 2.98 -10.73
N HIS A 43 8.76 3.60 -9.76
CA HIS A 43 8.17 4.65 -8.93
C HIS A 43 8.61 6.04 -9.38
N THR A 44 7.63 6.91 -9.61
CA THR A 44 7.81 8.33 -9.98
C THR A 44 7.81 9.26 -8.76
N GLY A 45 7.27 8.82 -7.62
CA GLY A 45 7.17 9.61 -6.39
C GLY A 45 7.78 8.95 -5.15
N GLY A 46 7.47 9.56 -4.00
CA GLY A 46 7.77 9.04 -2.66
C GLY A 46 6.53 8.88 -1.79
N HIS A 47 5.35 8.93 -2.41
CA HIS A 47 4.08 8.83 -1.71
C HIS A 47 3.70 7.37 -1.46
N LEU A 48 2.90 7.15 -0.42
CA LEU A 48 2.34 5.84 -0.11
C LEU A 48 1.27 5.46 -1.16
N ALA A 49 1.03 4.16 -1.33
CA ALA A 49 0.05 3.60 -2.26
C ALA A 49 0.17 4.08 -3.73
N GLU A 50 1.38 4.44 -4.18
CA GLU A 50 1.61 4.77 -5.59
C GLU A 50 1.27 3.59 -6.52
N LEU A 51 0.49 3.86 -7.57
CA LEU A 51 0.23 2.93 -8.66
C LEU A 51 1.35 3.07 -9.71
N VAL A 52 2.04 1.97 -10.02
CA VAL A 52 3.26 1.98 -10.85
C VAL A 52 3.14 1.25 -12.20
N CYS A 53 1.96 0.70 -12.49
CA CYS A 53 1.70 -0.01 -13.73
C CYS A 53 0.31 0.41 -14.25
N SER A 54 -0.69 -0.46 -14.18
CA SER A 54 -2.06 -0.10 -14.51
C SER A 54 -2.67 0.82 -13.44
N ASN A 55 -3.51 1.75 -13.89
CA ASN A 55 -4.42 2.52 -13.04
C ASN A 55 -5.79 1.84 -12.85
N SER A 56 -5.96 0.62 -13.37
CA SER A 56 -7.14 -0.20 -13.16
C SER A 56 -6.97 -1.09 -11.93
N PHE A 57 -7.97 -1.10 -11.05
CA PHE A 57 -8.05 -2.04 -9.92
C PHE A 57 -8.57 -3.42 -10.32
N ARG A 58 -8.62 -3.70 -11.64
CA ARG A 58 -9.23 -4.88 -12.27
C ARG A 58 -10.75 -4.87 -12.14
N SER A 59 -11.44 -5.36 -13.17
CA SER A 59 -12.88 -5.59 -13.10
C SER A 59 -13.20 -6.82 -12.27
N ASP A 60 -14.27 -6.73 -11.47
CA ASP A 60 -14.88 -7.83 -10.73
C ASP A 60 -15.84 -8.67 -11.60
N ASP A 61 -16.08 -8.27 -12.86
CA ASP A 61 -16.84 -9.06 -13.83
C ASP A 61 -16.06 -10.33 -14.19
N ALA A 62 -16.46 -11.44 -13.59
CA ALA A 62 -15.84 -12.74 -13.79
C ALA A 62 -16.01 -13.28 -15.23
N LEU A 63 -16.99 -12.79 -15.99
CA LEU A 63 -17.31 -13.29 -17.33
C LEU A 63 -16.63 -12.48 -18.44
N HIS A 64 -16.34 -11.20 -18.22
CA HIS A 64 -15.84 -10.30 -19.28
C HIS A 64 -14.49 -9.65 -18.98
N ASN A 65 -13.79 -10.02 -17.91
CA ASN A 65 -12.43 -9.52 -17.67
C ASN A 65 -11.39 -10.26 -18.54
N ALA A 66 -10.30 -9.56 -18.87
CA ALA A 66 -9.20 -10.09 -19.70
C ALA A 66 -8.07 -10.75 -18.88
N VAL A 67 -8.36 -11.25 -17.68
CA VAL A 67 -7.30 -11.81 -16.82
C VAL A 67 -6.95 -13.22 -17.27
N GLY A 68 -5.69 -13.45 -17.61
CA GLY A 68 -5.17 -14.78 -18.00
C GLY A 68 -5.42 -15.16 -19.47
N LEU A 69 -5.84 -14.19 -20.29
CA LEU A 69 -5.92 -14.29 -21.75
C LEU A 69 -4.58 -14.03 -22.43
#